data_AF-A0A926ZR42-F1
#
_entry.id   AF-A0A926ZR42-F1
#
_cell.length_a   1.000
_cell.length_b   1.000
_cell.length_c   1.000
_cell.angle_alpha   90.00
_cell.angle_beta   90.00
_cell.angle_gamma   90.00
#
_symmetry.space_group_name_H-M   'P 1'
#
loop_
_entity.id
_entity.type
_entity.pdbx_description
1 polymer ?
#
loop_
_entity_poly.entity_id
_entity_poly.type
_entity_poly.pdbx_seq_one_letter_code
_entity_poly.pdbx_strand_id
1 'polypeptide(L)'
;MTYETLTQQAIPSSSRDEQALAQAEIYSHIESQAEAVAPTQDPLTSRDRRIIGEIIEVQPESVRTIWIEGGITVWVQFVEGGRLPFDRDWFATRVAEVKATLPKTPREQNERLSNELEKACTVFGLYHGEIDWLSFSTKLYQDGRFVGFVWCNQEAWYARPRQYGLNRVAPSAEQVIALLGVRAVIAA
;
A
#
# COMPACT_ATOMS: atom_id res chain seq x y z
N MET A 1 6.82 65.24 54.34
CA MET A 1 7.12 64.60 53.05
C MET A 1 7.04 63.10 53.28
N THR A 2 5.83 62.57 53.14
CA THR A 2 5.48 61.16 53.32
C THR A 2 5.34 60.53 51.95
N TYR A 3 6.13 59.50 51.67
CA TYR A 3 6.12 58.77 50.41
C TYR A 3 5.25 57.51 50.58
N GLU A 4 4.21 57.39 49.76
CA GLU A 4 3.43 56.16 49.64
C GLU A 4 4.11 55.21 48.66
N THR A 5 4.38 53.98 49.12
CA THR A 5 4.87 52.88 48.27
C THR A 5 3.73 51.88 48.14
N LEU A 6 3.18 51.75 46.93
CA LEU A 6 2.12 50.79 46.60
C LEU A 6 2.75 49.41 46.32
N THR A 7 2.76 48.53 47.34
CA THR A 7 3.03 47.10 47.16
C THR A 7 1.80 46.39 46.59
N GLN A 8 1.93 45.78 45.41
CA GLN A 8 0.99 44.80 44.88
C GLN A 8 0.95 43.58 45.80
N GLN A 9 -0.23 43.29 46.36
CA GLN A 9 -0.50 42.03 47.06
C GLN A 9 -0.72 40.91 46.04
N ALA A 10 -0.04 39.78 46.25
CA ALA A 10 -0.27 38.54 45.53
C ALA A 10 -1.67 37.97 45.88
N ILE A 11 -2.40 37.53 44.85
CA ILE A 11 -3.71 36.89 44.96
C ILE A 11 -3.54 35.56 45.74
N PRO A 12 -4.44 35.21 46.69
CA PRO A 12 -4.30 34.00 47.50
C PRO A 12 -4.60 32.73 46.68
N SER A 13 -3.66 31.78 46.74
CA SER A 13 -3.82 30.33 46.71
C SER A 13 -5.04 29.73 45.97
N SER A 14 -4.81 29.18 44.76
CA SER A 14 -5.64 28.07 44.29
C SER A 14 -5.46 26.89 45.25
N SER A 15 -6.55 26.31 45.74
CA SER A 15 -6.44 25.21 46.70
C SER A 15 -5.82 23.98 46.02
N ARG A 16 -5.00 23.25 46.77
CA ARG A 16 -4.33 22.02 46.30
C ARG A 16 -5.33 20.96 45.83
N ASP A 17 -6.56 21.03 46.33
CA ASP A 17 -7.66 20.12 46.01
C ASP A 17 -8.28 20.41 44.63
N GLU A 18 -8.38 21.69 44.23
CA GLU A 18 -8.82 22.07 42.88
C GLU A 18 -7.82 21.67 41.80
N GLN A 19 -6.51 21.75 42.11
CA GLN A 19 -5.47 21.24 41.22
C GLN A 19 -5.50 19.71 41.11
N ALA A 20 -5.79 19.00 42.20
CA ALA A 20 -5.89 17.53 42.18
C ALA A 20 -7.10 17.04 41.38
N LEU A 21 -8.25 17.72 41.49
CA LEU A 21 -9.45 17.46 40.69
C LEU A 21 -9.21 17.72 39.20
N ALA A 22 -8.63 18.88 38.86
CA ALA A 22 -8.31 19.21 37.47
C ALA A 22 -7.30 18.22 36.86
N GLN A 23 -6.32 17.75 37.64
CA GLN A 23 -5.36 16.75 37.18
C GLN A 23 -6.01 15.38 36.96
N ALA A 24 -6.93 14.96 37.83
CA ALA A 24 -7.65 13.70 37.69
C ALA A 24 -8.59 13.69 36.46
N GLU A 25 -9.26 14.82 36.18
CA GLU A 25 -10.07 14.98 34.96
C GLU A 25 -9.21 14.96 33.69
N ILE A 26 -8.02 15.58 33.72
CA ILE A 26 -7.07 15.50 32.61
C ILE A 26 -6.59 14.05 32.42
N TYR A 27 -6.27 13.32 33.50
CA TYR A 27 -5.89 11.92 33.40
C TYR A 27 -7.01 11.05 32.85
N SER A 28 -8.26 11.22 33.29
CA SER A 28 -9.39 10.44 32.78
C SER A 28 -9.71 10.78 31.32
N HIS A 29 -9.52 12.04 30.91
CA HIS A 29 -9.72 12.46 29.53
C HIS A 29 -8.60 11.96 28.59
N ILE A 30 -7.35 11.90 29.08
CA ILE A 30 -6.23 11.29 28.35
C ILE A 30 -6.39 9.77 28.27
N GLU A 31 -6.85 9.11 29.33
CA GLU A 31 -7.12 7.67 29.34
C GLU A 31 -8.29 7.31 28.43
N SER A 32 -9.37 8.11 28.45
CA SER A 32 -10.50 8.01 27.52
C SER A 32 -10.12 8.29 26.06
N GLN A 33 -9.20 9.24 25.80
CA GLN A 33 -8.69 9.49 24.45
C GLN A 33 -7.66 8.44 24.01
N ALA A 34 -6.91 7.83 24.93
CA ALA A 34 -6.02 6.71 24.63
C ALA A 34 -6.80 5.45 24.24
N GLU A 35 -8.01 5.26 24.79
CA GLU A 35 -8.96 4.24 24.31
C GLU A 35 -9.63 4.59 22.97
N ALA A 36 -9.59 5.86 22.54
CA ALA A 36 -10.29 6.35 21.35
C ALA A 36 -9.42 6.57 20.10
N VAL A 37 -8.20 6.01 20.02
CA VAL A 37 -7.33 6.16 18.84
C VAL A 37 -6.88 4.81 18.29
N ALA A 38 -7.75 4.19 17.51
CA ALA A 38 -7.48 3.69 16.16
C ALA A 38 -8.80 3.16 15.59
N PRO A 39 -9.15 3.41 14.31
CA PRO A 39 -10.14 2.56 13.68
C PRO A 39 -9.62 1.13 13.81
N THR A 40 -10.44 0.22 14.35
CA THR A 40 -10.25 -1.23 14.33
C THR A 40 -10.34 -1.74 12.89
N GLN A 41 -9.54 -1.16 11.99
CA GLN A 41 -9.20 -1.80 10.75
C GLN A 41 -8.26 -2.93 11.14
N ASP A 42 -8.85 -4.11 11.11
CA ASP A 42 -8.13 -5.35 11.06
C ASP A 42 -6.95 -5.22 10.08
N PRO A 43 -5.69 -5.33 10.55
CA PRO A 43 -4.53 -5.10 9.71
C PRO A 43 -4.39 -6.16 8.61
N LEU A 44 -5.14 -7.26 8.70
CA LEU A 44 -5.14 -8.34 7.72
C LEU A 44 -6.49 -8.47 7.02
N THR A 45 -6.44 -8.62 5.70
CA THR A 45 -7.63 -9.01 4.94
C THR A 45 -7.93 -10.50 5.15
N SER A 46 -9.13 -10.95 4.82
CA SER A 46 -9.47 -12.38 4.81
C SER A 46 -8.57 -13.19 3.86
N ARG A 47 -8.08 -12.55 2.79
CA ARG A 47 -7.13 -13.18 1.86
C ARG A 47 -5.76 -13.36 2.52
N ASP A 48 -5.27 -12.37 3.25
CA ASP A 48 -3.98 -12.46 3.95
C ASP A 48 -4.02 -13.58 4.99
N ARG A 49 -5.10 -13.66 5.79
CA ARG A 49 -5.30 -14.77 6.72
C ARG A 49 -5.35 -16.12 6.05
N ARG A 50 -6.01 -16.22 4.90
CA ARG A 50 -6.04 -17.47 4.13
C ARG A 50 -4.64 -17.87 3.67
N ILE A 51 -3.85 -16.92 3.17
CA ILE A 51 -2.46 -17.17 2.75
C ILE A 51 -1.63 -17.63 3.95
N ILE A 52 -1.68 -16.91 5.08
CA ILE A 52 -0.93 -17.26 6.28
C ILE A 52 -1.36 -18.62 6.81
N GLY A 53 -2.67 -18.87 6.91
CA GLY A 53 -3.25 -20.13 7.36
C GLY A 53 -2.80 -21.33 6.52
N GLU A 54 -2.71 -21.16 5.19
CA GLU A 54 -2.17 -22.18 4.28
C GLU A 54 -0.67 -22.45 4.55
N ILE A 55 0.13 -21.41 4.77
CA ILE A 55 1.60 -21.54 4.97
C ILE A 55 1.93 -22.31 6.26
N ILE A 56 1.17 -22.06 7.32
CA ILE A 56 1.45 -22.60 8.67
C ILE A 56 0.45 -23.67 9.10
N GLU A 57 -0.41 -24.11 8.18
CA GLU A 57 -1.40 -25.19 8.34
C GLU A 57 -2.40 -24.97 9.50
N VAL A 58 -2.98 -23.76 9.58
CA VAL A 58 -4.01 -23.40 10.58
C VAL A 58 -5.26 -22.81 9.94
N GLN A 59 -6.35 -22.74 10.71
CA GLN A 59 -7.54 -22.03 10.29
C GLN A 59 -7.23 -20.53 10.11
N PRO A 60 -7.60 -19.90 8.97
CA PRO A 60 -7.32 -18.50 8.72
C PRO A 60 -7.78 -17.57 9.84
N GLU A 61 -8.96 -17.83 10.40
CA GLU A 61 -9.61 -17.04 11.45
C GLU A 61 -8.86 -17.09 12.79
N SER A 62 -7.97 -18.07 12.97
CA SER A 62 -7.11 -18.16 14.16
C SER A 62 -5.97 -17.13 14.13
N VAL A 63 -5.65 -16.55 12.97
CA VAL A 63 -4.56 -15.59 12.80
C VAL A 63 -5.05 -14.18 13.17
N ARG A 64 -4.40 -13.56 14.17
CA ARG A 64 -4.72 -12.21 14.63
C ARG A 64 -3.93 -11.14 13.89
N THR A 65 -2.61 -11.30 13.80
CA THR A 65 -1.72 -10.32 13.18
C THR A 65 -0.37 -10.93 12.85
N ILE A 66 0.44 -10.20 12.08
CA ILE A 66 1.81 -10.54 11.68
C ILE A 66 2.67 -9.28 11.73
N TRP A 67 3.93 -9.41 12.13
CA TRP A 67 4.91 -8.33 12.03
C TRP A 67 6.31 -8.87 11.76
N ILE A 68 7.20 -8.00 11.31
CA ILE A 68 8.62 -8.32 11.11
C ILE A 68 9.42 -7.69 12.26
N GLU A 69 10.19 -8.51 12.95
CA GLU A 69 11.11 -8.09 14.00
C GLU A 69 12.56 -8.18 13.49
N GLY A 70 13.34 -7.13 13.74
CA GLY A 70 14.75 -7.07 13.36
C GLY A 70 15.02 -7.18 11.85
N GLY A 71 13.99 -7.11 11.00
CA GLY A 71 14.12 -7.28 9.55
C GLY A 71 14.36 -8.73 9.08
N ILE A 72 14.37 -9.69 10.01
CA ILE A 72 14.81 -11.08 9.77
C ILE A 72 13.73 -12.08 10.18
N THR A 73 12.99 -11.81 11.26
CA THR A 73 11.98 -12.75 11.78
C THR A 73 10.59 -12.24 11.51
N VAL A 74 9.76 -13.09 10.92
CA VAL A 74 8.32 -12.88 10.79
C VAL A 74 7.63 -13.54 11.98
N TRP A 75 6.87 -12.77 12.75
CA TRP A 75 6.08 -13.28 13.87
C TRP A 75 4.61 -13.34 13.49
N VAL A 76 3.98 -14.50 13.68
CA VAL A 76 2.53 -14.66 13.54
C VAL A 76 1.93 -14.81 14.93
N GLN A 77 0.92 -14.01 15.26
CA GLN A 77 0.17 -14.10 16.53
C GLN A 77 -1.23 -14.65 16.29
N PHE A 78 -1.68 -15.56 17.16
CA PHE A 78 -3.02 -16.12 17.10
C PHE A 78 -4.01 -15.39 18.00
N VAL A 79 -5.31 -15.57 17.71
CA VAL A 79 -6.44 -15.02 18.46
C VAL A 79 -6.47 -15.57 19.89
N GLU A 80 -6.27 -16.88 20.05
CA GLU A 80 -6.25 -17.57 21.35
C GLU A 80 -4.97 -17.28 22.16
N GLY A 81 -4.04 -16.50 21.61
CA GLY A 81 -2.72 -16.26 22.18
C GLY A 81 -1.65 -17.17 21.58
N GLY A 82 -0.40 -16.95 21.97
CA GLY A 82 0.75 -17.63 21.35
C GLY A 82 1.26 -16.92 20.09
N ARG A 83 2.53 -17.18 19.79
CA ARG A 83 3.27 -16.58 18.67
C ARG A 83 4.20 -17.60 18.04
N LEU A 84 4.30 -17.61 16.72
CA LEU A 84 5.25 -18.43 15.97
C LEU A 84 6.24 -17.56 15.20
N PRO A 85 7.55 -17.78 15.36
CA PRO A 85 8.58 -17.13 14.56
C PRO A 85 8.87 -17.91 13.28
N PHE A 86 9.14 -17.18 12.19
CA PHE A 86 9.59 -17.72 10.91
C PHE A 86 10.73 -16.89 10.35
N ASP A 87 11.60 -17.52 9.58
CA ASP A 87 12.58 -16.80 8.76
C ASP A 87 11.85 -15.98 7.67
N ARG A 88 12.26 -14.73 7.47
CA ARG A 88 11.61 -13.79 6.55
C ARG A 88 11.66 -14.26 5.11
N ASP A 89 12.81 -14.74 4.63
CA ASP A 89 12.98 -15.10 3.23
C ASP A 89 12.26 -16.41 2.92
N TRP A 90 12.30 -17.35 3.86
CA TRP A 90 11.47 -18.55 3.82
C TRP A 90 9.98 -18.21 3.76
N PHE A 91 9.50 -17.33 4.64
CA PHE A 91 8.08 -16.95 4.69
C PHE A 91 7.65 -16.22 3.41
N ALA A 92 8.48 -15.30 2.90
CA ALA A 92 8.23 -14.60 1.64
C ALA A 92 8.14 -15.56 0.45
N THR A 93 9.01 -16.58 0.40
CA THR A 93 8.96 -17.63 -0.62
C THR A 93 7.64 -18.40 -0.56
N ARG A 94 7.22 -18.83 0.62
CA ARG A 94 5.93 -19.53 0.81
C ARG A 94 4.73 -18.66 0.46
N VAL A 95 4.74 -17.38 0.81
CA VAL A 95 3.70 -16.41 0.39
C VAL A 95 3.61 -16.36 -1.14
N ALA A 96 4.73 -16.31 -1.86
CA ALA A 96 4.74 -16.30 -3.31
C ALA A 96 4.18 -17.60 -3.91
N GLU A 97 4.55 -18.75 -3.35
CA GLU A 97 4.04 -20.07 -3.77
C GLU A 97 2.52 -20.17 -3.57
N VAL A 98 1.99 -19.79 -2.41
CA VAL A 98 0.55 -19.80 -2.14
C VAL A 98 -0.20 -18.78 -3.00
N LYS A 99 0.36 -17.58 -3.20
CA LYS A 99 -0.26 -16.59 -4.10
C LYS A 99 -0.34 -17.06 -5.54
N ALA A 100 0.56 -17.94 -5.98
CA ALA A 100 0.54 -18.51 -7.33
C ALA A 100 -0.62 -19.49 -7.54
N THR A 101 -1.14 -20.12 -6.49
CA THR A 101 -2.31 -21.03 -6.56
C THR A 101 -3.64 -20.30 -6.46
N LEU A 102 -3.65 -19.10 -5.88
CA LEU A 102 -4.84 -18.28 -5.72
C LEU A 102 -5.14 -17.44 -6.98
N PRO A 103 -6.42 -17.18 -7.29
CA PRO A 103 -6.79 -16.19 -8.29
C PRO A 103 -6.14 -14.85 -7.96
N LYS A 104 -5.49 -14.22 -8.94
CA LYS A 104 -4.87 -12.89 -8.77
C LYS A 104 -5.93 -11.86 -8.42
N THR A 105 -5.61 -10.99 -7.48
CA THR A 105 -6.45 -9.80 -7.26
C THR A 105 -6.30 -8.83 -8.45
N PRO A 106 -7.29 -7.95 -8.71
CA PRO A 106 -7.16 -6.91 -9.74
C PRO A 106 -5.90 -6.05 -9.55
N ARG A 107 -5.55 -5.74 -8.29
CA ARG A 107 -4.33 -4.99 -7.96
C ARG A 107 -3.06 -5.76 -8.35
N GLU A 108 -2.92 -7.02 -7.94
CA GLU A 108 -1.76 -7.85 -8.27
C GLU A 108 -1.64 -8.06 -9.79
N GLN A 109 -2.77 -8.19 -10.48
CA GLN A 109 -2.81 -8.26 -11.93
C GLN A 109 -2.31 -6.96 -12.56
N ASN A 110 -2.79 -5.82 -12.11
CA ASN A 110 -2.40 -4.52 -12.65
C ASN A 110 -0.94 -4.18 -12.34
N GLU A 111 -0.43 -4.50 -11.15
CA GLU A 111 0.99 -4.34 -10.80
C GLU A 111 1.87 -5.17 -11.75
N ARG A 112 1.49 -6.42 -12.03
CA ARG A 112 2.20 -7.26 -13.00
C ARG A 112 2.17 -6.65 -14.40
N LEU A 113 1.01 -6.21 -14.87
CA LEU A 113 0.86 -5.61 -16.20
C LEU A 113 1.64 -4.30 -16.30
N SER A 114 1.72 -3.52 -15.22
CA SER A 114 2.54 -2.29 -15.14
C SER A 114 4.01 -2.63 -15.31
N ASN A 115 4.51 -3.64 -14.60
CA ASN A 115 5.89 -4.10 -14.75
C ASN A 115 6.20 -4.64 -16.16
N GLU A 116 5.24 -5.32 -16.80
CA GLU A 116 5.37 -5.78 -18.18
C GLU A 116 5.47 -4.59 -19.15
N LEU A 117 4.61 -3.59 -18.95
CA LEU A 117 4.62 -2.36 -19.72
C LEU A 117 5.91 -1.56 -19.55
N GLU A 118 6.41 -1.41 -18.33
CA GLU A 118 7.65 -0.69 -18.03
C GLU A 118 8.87 -1.33 -18.72
N LYS A 119 8.96 -2.66 -18.69
CA LYS A 119 9.99 -3.40 -19.43
C LYS A 119 9.89 -3.17 -20.93
N ALA A 120 8.68 -3.23 -21.49
CA ALA A 120 8.48 -2.99 -22.92
C ALA A 120 8.81 -1.52 -23.29
N CYS A 121 8.39 -0.56 -22.48
CA CYS A 121 8.74 0.85 -22.65
C CYS A 121 10.25 1.05 -22.68
N THR A 122 11.00 0.37 -21.81
CA THR A 122 12.47 0.40 -21.81
C THR A 122 13.05 -0.08 -23.15
N VAL A 123 12.52 -1.17 -23.73
CA VAL A 123 12.95 -1.69 -25.04
C VAL A 123 12.71 -0.68 -26.17
N PHE A 124 11.61 0.08 -26.12
CA PHE A 124 11.23 1.03 -27.17
C PHE A 124 11.66 2.48 -26.89
N GLY A 125 12.36 2.75 -25.78
CA GLY A 125 12.71 4.12 -25.38
C GLY A 125 11.48 4.99 -25.14
N LEU A 126 10.44 4.42 -24.51
CA LEU A 126 9.17 5.06 -24.22
C LEU A 126 9.00 5.31 -22.73
N TYR A 127 8.09 6.21 -22.40
CA TYR A 127 7.60 6.47 -21.05
C TYR A 127 6.08 6.34 -21.06
N HIS A 128 5.50 5.75 -20.00
CA HIS A 128 4.05 5.71 -19.83
C HIS A 128 3.59 6.84 -18.90
N GLY A 129 2.35 7.31 -19.12
CA GLY A 129 1.69 8.23 -18.20
C GLY A 129 1.13 7.52 -16.95
N GLU A 130 0.18 8.18 -16.30
CA GLU A 130 -0.60 7.57 -15.22
C GLU A 130 -1.40 6.37 -15.75
N ILE A 131 -1.47 5.31 -14.95
CA ILE A 131 -2.25 4.11 -15.23
C ILE A 131 -3.60 4.25 -14.55
N ASP A 132 -4.69 4.14 -15.31
CA ASP A 132 -6.01 3.95 -14.74
C ASP A 132 -6.10 2.54 -14.14
N TRP A 133 -6.01 2.46 -12.82
CA TRP A 133 -6.02 1.19 -12.07
C TRP A 133 -7.38 0.48 -12.08
N LEU A 134 -8.46 1.12 -12.55
CA LEU A 134 -9.74 0.46 -12.77
C LEU A 134 -9.78 -0.30 -14.09
N SER A 135 -9.03 0.14 -15.11
CA SER A 135 -9.12 -0.37 -16.49
C SER A 135 -7.80 -0.76 -17.15
N PHE A 136 -6.69 -0.75 -16.40
CA PHE A 136 -5.30 -0.88 -16.89
C PHE A 136 -5.10 -0.18 -18.24
N SER A 137 -5.15 1.15 -18.24
CA SER A 137 -4.98 1.96 -19.46
C SER A 137 -4.06 3.15 -19.22
N THR A 138 -3.27 3.52 -20.23
CA THR A 138 -2.35 4.66 -20.16
C THR A 138 -1.97 5.21 -21.53
N LYS A 139 -1.30 6.36 -21.53
CA LYS A 139 -0.71 7.01 -22.72
C LYS A 139 0.78 6.71 -22.78
N LEU A 140 1.30 6.52 -23.99
CA LEU A 140 2.72 6.33 -24.25
C LEU A 140 3.32 7.57 -24.90
N TYR A 141 4.55 7.87 -24.50
CA TYR A 141 5.31 9.02 -24.98
C TYR A 141 6.72 8.60 -25.41
N GLN A 142 7.24 9.24 -26.45
CA GLN A 142 8.62 9.15 -26.91
C GLN A 142 9.18 10.56 -27.01
N ASP A 143 10.29 10.86 -26.33
CA ASP A 143 10.89 12.20 -26.27
C ASP A 143 9.88 13.33 -25.97
N GLY A 144 8.96 13.09 -25.03
CA GLY A 144 7.89 14.02 -24.65
C GLY A 144 6.74 14.14 -25.67
N ARG A 145 6.78 13.41 -26.79
CA ARG A 145 5.71 13.38 -27.80
C ARG A 145 4.79 12.20 -27.59
N PHE A 146 3.49 12.46 -27.68
CA PHE A 146 2.47 11.42 -27.59
C PHE A 146 2.55 10.45 -28.77
N VAL A 147 2.57 9.14 -28.46
CA VAL A 147 2.69 8.05 -29.44
C VAL A 147 1.36 7.32 -29.63
N GLY A 148 0.63 7.10 -28.54
CA GLY A 148 -0.62 6.34 -28.57
C GLY A 148 -1.13 5.99 -27.19
N PHE A 149 -2.28 5.33 -27.16
CA PHE A 149 -2.82 4.72 -25.95
C PHE A 149 -2.52 3.23 -25.95
N VAL A 150 -2.27 2.70 -24.77
CA VAL A 150 -2.15 1.26 -24.50
C VAL A 150 -3.07 0.89 -23.35
N TRP A 151 -3.72 -0.26 -23.45
CA TRP A 151 -4.49 -0.83 -22.36
C TRP A 151 -4.53 -2.35 -22.45
N CYS A 152 -4.99 -3.01 -21.40
CA CYS A 152 -5.06 -4.46 -21.33
C CYS A 152 -6.38 -4.89 -20.67
N ASN A 153 -6.95 -6.01 -21.12
CA ASN A 153 -8.03 -6.70 -20.42
C ASN A 153 -7.62 -8.16 -20.15
N GLN A 154 -8.57 -9.03 -19.81
CA GLN A 154 -8.27 -10.45 -19.55
C GLN A 154 -7.85 -11.24 -20.81
N GLU A 155 -8.15 -10.73 -22.00
CA GLU A 155 -7.98 -11.43 -23.27
C GLU A 155 -6.68 -11.03 -23.99
N ALA A 156 -6.36 -9.73 -24.00
CA ALA A 156 -5.22 -9.23 -24.77
C ALA A 156 -4.75 -7.82 -24.34
N TRP A 157 -3.63 -7.42 -24.93
CA TRP A 157 -3.17 -6.04 -24.98
C TRP A 157 -3.77 -5.33 -26.20
N TYR A 158 -4.10 -4.07 -26.01
CA TYR A 158 -4.67 -3.21 -27.02
C TYR A 158 -3.88 -1.91 -27.14
N ALA A 159 -3.76 -1.42 -28.37
CA ALA A 159 -3.18 -0.12 -28.65
C ALA A 159 -3.99 0.64 -29.69
N ARG A 160 -3.98 1.96 -29.58
CA ARG A 160 -4.51 2.85 -30.63
C ARG A 160 -3.60 4.08 -30.76
N PRO A 161 -3.24 4.49 -31.99
CA PRO A 161 -2.44 5.72 -32.18
C PRO A 161 -3.21 7.00 -31.83
N ARG A 162 -4.54 6.97 -31.91
CA ARG A 162 -5.43 8.13 -31.69
C ARG A 162 -6.63 7.73 -30.86
N GLN A 163 -7.22 8.70 -30.17
CA GLN A 163 -8.38 8.48 -29.29
C GLN A 163 -9.58 7.87 -30.01
N TYR A 164 -9.80 8.25 -31.26
CA TYR A 164 -10.83 7.68 -32.13
C TYR A 164 -10.12 6.96 -33.29
N GLY A 165 -9.95 5.65 -33.17
CA GLY A 165 -9.25 4.81 -34.14
C GLY A 165 -9.47 3.34 -33.86
N LEU A 166 -9.12 2.48 -34.82
CA LEU A 166 -9.23 1.03 -34.67
C LEU A 166 -8.24 0.52 -33.62
N ASN A 167 -8.71 -0.40 -32.79
CA ASN A 167 -7.86 -1.08 -31.81
C ASN A 167 -6.94 -2.06 -32.52
N ARG A 168 -5.66 -1.99 -32.20
CA ARG A 168 -4.64 -3.00 -32.53
C ARG A 168 -4.52 -3.93 -31.34
N VAL A 169 -4.45 -5.24 -31.57
CA VAL A 169 -4.51 -6.26 -30.50
C VAL A 169 -3.29 -7.15 -30.58
N ALA A 170 -2.69 -7.47 -29.43
CA ALA A 170 -1.55 -8.38 -29.34
C ALA A 170 -1.54 -9.12 -27.98
N PRO A 171 -0.86 -10.28 -27.88
CA PRO A 171 -0.78 -11.05 -26.64
C PRO A 171 0.19 -10.48 -25.58
N SER A 172 1.01 -9.48 -25.90
CA SER A 172 1.99 -8.89 -24.97
C SER A 172 2.15 -7.39 -25.16
N ALA A 173 2.64 -6.71 -24.10
CA ALA A 173 2.92 -5.28 -24.14
C ALA A 173 3.92 -4.89 -25.24
N GLU A 174 4.97 -5.69 -25.43
CA GLU A 174 6.00 -5.42 -26.43
C GLU A 174 5.43 -5.45 -27.85
N GLN A 175 4.65 -6.48 -28.17
CA GLN A 175 4.04 -6.63 -29.48
C GLN A 175 2.99 -5.55 -29.73
N VAL A 176 2.20 -5.17 -28.73
CA VAL A 176 1.19 -4.12 -28.90
C VAL A 176 1.81 -2.73 -29.11
N ILE A 177 2.97 -2.48 -28.51
CA ILE A 177 3.73 -1.23 -28.71
C ILE A 177 4.36 -1.21 -30.10
N ALA A 178 4.94 -2.32 -30.56
CA ALA A 178 5.47 -2.43 -31.92
C ALA A 178 4.38 -2.12 -32.97
N LEU A 179 3.14 -2.53 -32.69
CA LEU A 179 2.00 -2.21 -33.54
C LEU A 179 1.71 -0.71 -33.64
N LEU A 180 2.21 0.16 -32.75
CA LEU A 180 2.11 1.62 -32.88
C LEU A 180 3.12 2.20 -33.89
N GLY A 181 4.02 1.38 -34.45
CA GLY A 181 5.03 1.80 -35.42
C GLY A 181 6.32 2.32 -34.78
N VAL A 182 6.49 2.10 -33.48
CA VAL A 182 7.72 2.43 -32.74
C VAL A 182 8.76 1.33 -32.99
N ARG A 183 10.02 1.73 -33.15
CA ARG A 183 11.15 0.79 -33.30
C ARG A 183 11.86 0.61 -31.98
N ALA A 184 12.31 -0.60 -31.69
CA ALA A 184 13.14 -0.90 -30.53
C ALA A 184 14.45 -0.08 -30.60
N VAL A 185 14.92 0.37 -29.44
CA VAL A 185 16.22 1.04 -29.33
C VAL A 185 17.30 -0.03 -29.52
N ILE A 186 18.16 0.16 -30.51
CA ILE A 186 19.34 -0.69 -30.68
C ILE A 186 20.38 -0.19 -29.69
N ALA A 187 20.80 -1.04 -28.76
CA ALA A 187 21.91 -0.72 -27.86
C ALA A 187 23.16 -0.42 -28.71
N ALA A 188 23.72 0.77 -28.52
CA ALA A 188 24.96 1.21 -29.17
C ALA A 188 26.19 0.59 -28.48
#